data_AF-A0A662FLD2-F1
#
_entry.id   AF-A0A662FLD2-F1
#
_cell.length_a   1.000
_cell.length_b   1.000
_cell.length_c   1.000
_cell.angle_alpha   90.00
_cell.angle_beta   90.00
_cell.angle_gamma   90.00
#
_symmetry.space_group_name_H-M   'P 1'
#
loop_
_entity.id
_entity.type
_entity.pdbx_description
1 polymer ?
#
loop_
_entity_poly.entity_id
_entity_poly.type
_entity_poly.pdbx_seq_one_letter_code
_entity_poly.pdbx_strand_id
1 'polypeptide(L)'
;MVHWLLKEVIWSFYPPRYKQLCNQKVRSSLKFLSSILFVSFILASVLFLPKIVTIRSAIEHEIDKFSVFDIKADVSTSAPVVIPSNNPLFVVDASSDRNISKEFFVVTKDSVKYRLFGRHSVPLSGFKNIKESKRIVSGFLSVLAVLMLPSVFILLYIKFWIKYFLIVFFVSLVLFILFELTRWRLKFRQVFNIACHTVLVMVVLEVVSAPFGTRYLFPFLKFLGVNVYAVSLALFSVFTVAGFVFVNVKKKK
;
A
#
# COMPACT_ATOMS: atom_id res chain seq x y z
N MET A 1 2.79 -6.24 -21.89
CA MET A 1 2.58 -5.12 -20.94
C MET A 1 3.89 -4.59 -20.38
N VAL A 2 4.79 -5.45 -19.87
CA VAL A 2 6.08 -5.07 -19.26
C VAL A 2 6.98 -4.23 -20.17
N HIS A 3 7.16 -4.63 -21.44
CA HIS A 3 8.00 -3.89 -22.39
C HIS A 3 7.55 -2.44 -22.61
N TRP A 4 6.24 -2.20 -22.67
CA TRP A 4 5.68 -0.84 -22.79
C TRP A 4 5.99 0.01 -21.56
N LEU A 5 5.83 -0.56 -20.36
CA LEU A 5 6.10 0.15 -19.11
C LEU A 5 7.59 0.52 -18.98
N LEU A 6 8.49 -0.41 -19.28
CA LEU A 6 9.93 -0.19 -19.22
C LEU A 6 10.36 0.94 -20.17
N LYS A 7 9.81 0.95 -21.38
CA LYS A 7 10.04 2.02 -22.36
C LYS A 7 9.58 3.39 -21.83
N GLU A 8 8.38 3.47 -21.26
CA GLU A 8 7.84 4.71 -20.68
C GLU A 8 8.66 5.19 -19.47
N VAL A 9 9.16 4.27 -18.63
CA VAL A 9 10.08 4.58 -17.52
C VAL A 9 11.36 5.23 -18.04
N ILE A 10 12.03 4.60 -19.02
CA ILE A 10 13.26 5.14 -19.63
C ILE A 10 12.98 6.51 -20.26
N TRP A 11 11.86 6.66 -20.96
CA TRP A 11 11.47 7.93 -21.60
C TRP A 11 11.17 9.03 -20.59
N SER A 12 10.65 8.69 -19.42
CA SER A 12 10.37 9.64 -18.34
C SER A 12 11.66 10.24 -17.76
N PHE A 13 12.79 9.53 -17.82
CA PHE A 13 14.10 10.08 -17.42
C PHE A 13 14.87 10.75 -18.56
N TYR A 14 14.36 10.74 -19.80
CA TYR A 14 15.05 11.28 -20.96
C TYR A 14 14.28 12.47 -21.57
N PRO A 15 14.63 13.72 -21.18
CA PRO A 15 13.89 14.93 -21.55
C PRO A 15 13.58 15.10 -23.05
N PRO A 16 14.46 14.73 -24.00
CA PRO A 16 14.17 14.90 -25.43
C PRO A 16 12.96 14.11 -25.96
N ARG A 17 12.48 13.08 -25.24
CA ARG A 17 11.29 12.28 -25.59
C ARG A 17 9.98 12.88 -25.08
N TYR A 18 10.01 13.93 -24.27
CA TYR A 18 8.80 14.55 -23.70
C TYR A 18 7.85 15.12 -24.76
N LYS A 19 8.36 15.45 -25.97
CA LYS A 19 7.51 15.83 -27.13
C LYS A 19 6.56 14.71 -27.54
N GLN A 20 6.96 13.45 -27.37
CA GLN A 20 6.12 12.28 -27.67
C GLN A 20 5.15 12.01 -26.53
N LEU A 21 5.65 12.07 -25.28
CA LEU A 21 4.86 11.84 -24.06
C LEU A 21 3.72 12.87 -23.91
N CYS A 22 4.00 14.16 -24.13
CA CYS A 22 3.01 15.22 -23.93
C CYS A 22 1.82 15.12 -24.89
N ASN A 23 2.00 14.49 -26.05
CA ASN A 23 0.96 14.35 -27.08
C ASN A 23 0.13 13.08 -26.95
N GLN A 24 0.42 12.22 -25.97
CA GLN A 24 -0.39 11.03 -25.70
C GLN A 24 -1.81 11.38 -25.23
N LYS A 25 -2.71 10.40 -25.28
CA LYS A 25 -4.04 10.51 -24.66
C LYS A 25 -3.88 10.49 -23.13
N VAL A 26 -4.61 11.34 -22.41
CA VAL A 26 -4.56 11.43 -20.93
C VAL A 26 -4.75 10.07 -20.24
N ARG A 27 -5.65 9.24 -20.78
CA ARG A 27 -5.89 7.87 -20.30
C ARG A 27 -4.62 7.00 -20.33
N SER A 28 -3.73 7.21 -21.30
CA SER A 28 -2.43 6.51 -21.39
C SER A 28 -1.50 6.94 -20.24
N SER A 29 -1.40 8.24 -19.99
CA SER A 29 -0.57 8.79 -18.92
C SER A 29 -1.11 8.44 -17.52
N LEU A 30 -2.43 8.41 -17.33
CA LEU A 30 -3.05 7.92 -16.09
C LEU A 30 -2.86 6.41 -15.91
N LYS A 31 -2.93 5.62 -16.98
CA LYS A 31 -2.59 4.19 -16.95
C LYS A 31 -1.13 4.00 -16.57
N PHE A 32 -0.22 4.83 -17.09
CA PHE A 32 1.19 4.83 -16.71
C PHE A 32 1.37 5.11 -15.20
N LEU A 33 0.76 6.18 -14.67
CA LEU A 33 0.76 6.51 -13.23
C LEU A 33 0.26 5.32 -12.38
N SER A 34 -0.85 4.69 -12.77
CA SER A 34 -1.42 3.53 -12.09
C SER A 34 -0.45 2.34 -12.11
N SER A 35 0.11 2.01 -13.28
CA SER A 35 1.06 0.91 -13.46
C SER A 35 2.36 1.10 -12.67
N ILE A 36 2.93 2.30 -12.67
CA ILE A 36 4.17 2.56 -11.93
C ILE A 36 3.94 2.50 -10.42
N LEU A 37 2.81 3.01 -9.95
CA LEU A 37 2.45 2.93 -8.55
C LEU A 37 2.30 1.46 -8.14
N PHE A 38 1.59 0.66 -8.94
CA PHE A 38 1.41 -0.76 -8.66
C PHE A 38 2.73 -1.52 -8.61
N VAL A 39 3.63 -1.30 -9.58
CA VAL A 39 4.97 -1.91 -9.58
C VAL A 39 5.78 -1.45 -8.37
N SER A 40 5.72 -0.16 -8.00
CA SER A 40 6.41 0.36 -6.82
C SER A 40 5.88 -0.25 -5.52
N PHE A 41 4.58 -0.53 -5.44
CA PHE A 41 3.96 -1.24 -4.33
C PHE A 41 4.41 -2.71 -4.26
N ILE A 42 4.50 -3.42 -5.39
CA ILE A 42 5.07 -4.79 -5.42
C ILE A 42 6.51 -4.78 -4.92
N LEU A 43 7.33 -3.86 -5.42
CA LEU A 43 8.72 -3.71 -4.98
C LEU A 43 8.80 -3.40 -3.48
N ALA A 44 8.00 -2.45 -3.00
CA ALA A 44 7.93 -2.12 -1.59
C ALA A 44 7.50 -3.32 -0.74
N SER A 45 6.51 -4.11 -1.17
CA SER A 45 6.08 -5.33 -0.47
C SER A 45 7.19 -6.36 -0.34
N VAL A 46 7.97 -6.59 -1.40
CA VAL A 46 9.15 -7.48 -1.35
C VAL A 46 10.17 -6.95 -0.33
N LEU A 47 10.42 -5.64 -0.34
CA LEU A 47 11.32 -4.99 0.61
C LEU A 47 10.77 -4.96 2.06
N PHE A 48 9.46 -5.11 2.25
CA PHE A 48 8.82 -5.21 3.57
C PHE A 48 8.87 -6.63 4.17
N LEU A 49 9.21 -7.66 3.39
CA LEU A 49 9.27 -9.05 3.87
C LEU A 49 10.12 -9.23 5.15
N PRO A 50 11.31 -8.63 5.29
CA PRO A 50 12.09 -8.76 6.53
C PRO A 50 11.35 -8.23 7.76
N LYS A 51 10.57 -7.15 7.61
CA LYS A 51 9.78 -6.58 8.72
C LYS A 51 8.60 -7.47 9.10
N ILE A 52 8.02 -8.19 8.14
CA ILE A 52 6.94 -9.15 8.42
C ILE A 52 7.46 -10.28 9.31
N VAL A 53 8.69 -10.75 9.11
CA VAL A 53 9.30 -11.78 9.98
C VAL A 53 9.43 -11.29 11.43
N THR A 54 9.70 -10.00 11.63
CA THR A 54 9.80 -9.39 12.98
C THR A 54 8.44 -9.07 13.63
N ILE A 55 7.31 -9.25 12.93
CA ILE A 55 6.00 -8.89 13.49
C ILE A 55 5.67 -9.73 14.72
N ARG A 56 6.08 -11.01 14.73
CA ARG A 56 5.85 -11.93 15.83
C ARG A 56 6.57 -11.45 17.09
N SER A 57 7.85 -11.11 16.99
CA SER A 57 8.63 -10.63 18.13
C SER A 57 8.13 -9.27 18.63
N ALA A 58 7.66 -8.41 17.73
CA ALA A 58 7.03 -7.15 18.12
C ALA A 58 5.72 -7.37 18.89
N ILE A 59 4.84 -8.27 18.43
CA ILE A 59 3.61 -8.64 19.14
C ILE A 59 3.94 -9.24 20.51
N GLU A 60 4.94 -10.13 20.55
CA GLU A 60 5.44 -10.73 21.79
C GLU A 60 5.92 -9.66 22.78
N HIS A 61 6.72 -8.70 22.34
CA HIS A 61 7.20 -7.61 23.17
C HIS A 61 6.05 -6.71 23.69
N GLU A 62 5.04 -6.44 22.87
CA GLU A 62 3.86 -5.68 23.33
C GLU A 62 2.99 -6.47 24.30
N ILE A 63 2.90 -7.79 24.15
CA ILE A 63 2.21 -8.69 25.10
C ILE A 63 2.88 -8.66 26.48
N ASP A 64 4.22 -8.56 26.56
CA ASP A 64 4.93 -8.53 27.84
C ASP A 64 4.59 -7.31 28.72
N LYS A 65 4.07 -6.24 28.11
CA LYS A 65 3.67 -5.03 28.83
C LYS A 65 2.36 -5.20 29.60
N PHE A 66 1.58 -6.26 29.32
CA PHE A 66 0.35 -6.53 30.05
C PHE A 66 0.66 -7.27 31.37
N SER A 67 0.28 -6.66 32.50
CA SER A 67 0.39 -7.28 33.82
C SER A 67 -0.72 -8.29 34.07
N VAL A 68 -1.96 -7.96 33.69
CA VAL A 68 -3.16 -8.81 33.79
C VAL A 68 -4.02 -8.56 32.57
N PHE A 69 -4.43 -9.63 31.89
CA PHE A 69 -5.37 -9.59 30.78
C PHE A 69 -6.33 -10.77 30.93
N ASP A 70 -7.53 -10.51 31.45
CA ASP A 70 -8.56 -11.52 31.70
C ASP A 70 -9.76 -11.23 30.79
N ILE A 71 -10.03 -12.12 29.83
CA ILE A 71 -11.24 -12.07 29.01
C ILE A 71 -12.24 -13.07 29.59
N LYS A 72 -13.27 -12.54 30.25
CA LYS A 72 -14.46 -13.31 30.64
C LYS A 72 -15.50 -13.19 29.53
N ALA A 73 -15.52 -14.17 28.62
CA ALA A 73 -16.53 -14.28 27.57
C ALA A 73 -17.30 -15.59 27.77
N ASP A 74 -18.53 -15.51 28.26
CA ASP A 74 -19.46 -16.64 28.32
C ASP A 74 -20.21 -16.74 26.99
N VAL A 75 -19.73 -17.62 26.12
CA VAL A 75 -20.34 -17.86 24.80
C VAL A 75 -21.04 -19.21 24.82
N SER A 76 -22.38 -19.20 24.75
CA SER A 76 -23.21 -20.39 24.58
C SER A 76 -23.93 -20.34 23.23
N THR A 77 -23.73 -21.35 22.39
CA THR A 77 -24.43 -21.50 21.11
C THR A 77 -25.28 -22.76 21.14
N SER A 78 -26.58 -22.65 20.83
CA SER A 78 -27.46 -23.82 20.70
C SER A 78 -27.21 -24.60 19.40
N ALA A 79 -26.70 -23.92 18.37
CA ALA A 79 -26.29 -24.51 17.10
C ALA A 79 -25.03 -23.81 16.57
N PRO A 80 -24.22 -24.47 15.71
CA PRO A 80 -23.03 -23.86 15.15
C PRO A 80 -23.36 -22.59 14.35
N VAL A 81 -22.69 -21.48 14.66
CA VAL A 81 -22.79 -20.23 13.90
C VAL A 81 -21.79 -20.29 12.75
N VAL A 82 -22.28 -20.32 11.51
CA VAL A 82 -21.48 -20.54 10.29
C VAL A 82 -21.49 -19.29 9.42
N ILE A 83 -20.31 -18.74 9.11
CA ILE A 83 -20.15 -17.48 8.35
C ILE A 83 -19.09 -17.64 7.24
N PRO A 84 -19.43 -17.41 5.97
CA PRO A 84 -20.77 -17.44 5.38
C PRO A 84 -21.34 -18.88 5.36
N SER A 85 -22.66 -19.03 5.24
CA SER A 85 -23.31 -20.36 5.24
C SER A 85 -22.84 -21.28 4.10
N ASN A 86 -22.49 -20.69 2.95
CA ASN A 86 -21.91 -21.40 1.80
C ASN A 86 -20.40 -21.17 1.77
N ASN A 87 -19.61 -22.25 1.90
CA ASN A 87 -18.15 -22.21 2.09
C ASN A 87 -17.75 -21.47 3.38
N PRO A 88 -17.90 -22.12 4.55
CA PRO A 88 -17.66 -21.47 5.82
C PRO A 88 -16.21 -20.98 5.93
N LEU A 89 -16.05 -19.71 6.29
CA LEU A 89 -14.76 -19.14 6.65
C LEU A 89 -14.57 -19.23 8.16
N PHE A 90 -15.62 -18.91 8.92
CA PHE A 90 -15.66 -18.91 10.37
C PHE A 90 -16.80 -19.79 10.85
N VAL A 91 -16.52 -20.69 11.78
CA VAL A 91 -17.54 -21.47 12.49
C VAL A 91 -17.32 -21.35 13.98
N VAL A 92 -18.38 -20.99 14.72
CA VAL A 92 -18.37 -20.99 16.18
C VAL A 92 -19.30 -22.09 16.64
N ASP A 93 -18.76 -23.10 17.31
CA ASP A 93 -19.48 -24.28 17.78
C ASP A 93 -19.08 -24.55 19.24
N ALA A 94 -19.79 -23.92 20.17
CA ALA A 94 -19.52 -24.07 21.60
C ALA A 94 -20.09 -25.39 22.18
N SER A 95 -20.86 -26.16 21.40
CA SER A 95 -21.53 -27.38 21.89
C SER A 95 -20.75 -28.66 21.58
N SER A 96 -19.86 -28.68 20.58
CA SER A 96 -19.08 -29.87 20.21
C SER A 96 -17.62 -29.58 19.87
N ASP A 97 -16.70 -30.54 20.13
CA ASP A 97 -15.32 -30.45 19.66
C ASP A 97 -15.21 -30.88 18.20
N ARG A 98 -15.62 -29.96 17.31
CA ARG A 98 -15.59 -30.19 15.87
C ARG A 98 -14.17 -30.11 15.31
N ASN A 99 -13.83 -31.02 14.41
CA ASN A 99 -12.57 -30.95 13.64
C ASN A 99 -12.71 -30.07 12.40
N ILE A 100 -11.62 -29.36 12.04
CA ILE A 100 -11.60 -28.55 10.82
C ILE A 100 -11.65 -29.46 9.60
N SER A 101 -12.70 -29.29 8.79
CA SER A 101 -12.88 -29.99 7.53
C SER A 101 -12.57 -29.06 6.35
N LYS A 102 -13.43 -28.07 6.13
CA LYS A 102 -13.40 -27.10 5.02
C LYS A 102 -13.23 -25.66 5.49
N GLU A 103 -13.41 -25.43 6.78
CA GLU A 103 -13.44 -24.12 7.41
C GLU A 103 -12.05 -23.50 7.54
N PHE A 104 -11.95 -22.16 7.54
CA PHE A 104 -10.67 -21.47 7.79
C PHE A 104 -10.41 -21.29 9.28
N PHE A 105 -11.44 -20.95 10.05
CA PHE A 105 -11.41 -20.75 11.48
C PHE A 105 -12.58 -21.49 12.14
N VAL A 106 -12.29 -22.25 13.19
CA VAL A 106 -13.29 -22.94 14.02
C VAL A 106 -13.01 -22.59 15.47
N VAL A 107 -14.00 -22.02 16.15
CA VAL A 107 -13.94 -21.77 17.59
C VAL A 107 -14.81 -22.82 18.27
N THR A 108 -14.18 -23.73 19.01
CA THR A 108 -14.85 -24.71 19.88
C THR A 108 -14.87 -24.24 21.32
N LYS A 109 -15.52 -24.98 22.22
CA LYS A 109 -15.56 -24.68 23.66
C LYS A 109 -14.17 -24.55 24.29
N ASP A 110 -13.22 -25.37 23.84
CA ASP A 110 -11.91 -25.50 24.48
C ASP A 110 -10.76 -25.00 23.60
N SER A 111 -10.99 -24.71 22.32
CA SER A 111 -9.91 -24.32 21.40
C SER A 111 -10.36 -23.45 20.24
N VAL A 112 -9.43 -22.64 19.73
CA VAL A 112 -9.52 -21.97 18.44
C VAL A 112 -8.65 -22.75 17.46
N LYS A 113 -9.26 -23.38 16.47
CA LYS A 113 -8.58 -24.10 15.41
C LYS A 113 -8.57 -23.24 14.14
N TYR A 114 -7.45 -23.21 13.42
CA TYR A 114 -7.39 -22.52 12.11
C TYR A 114 -6.60 -23.31 11.07
N ARG A 115 -6.92 -23.08 9.79
CA ARG A 115 -6.31 -23.75 8.63
C ARG A 115 -5.59 -22.74 7.72
N LEU A 116 -4.49 -22.19 8.22
CA LEU A 116 -3.60 -21.33 7.44
C LEU A 116 -2.17 -21.87 7.56
N PHE A 117 -1.56 -22.26 6.43
CA PHE A 117 -0.25 -22.93 6.36
C PHE A 117 -0.14 -24.25 7.14
N GLY A 118 -1.27 -24.93 7.36
CA GLY A 118 -1.35 -26.15 8.16
C GLY A 118 -2.64 -26.16 8.98
N ARG A 119 -2.86 -27.23 9.75
CA ARG A 119 -3.93 -27.27 10.76
C ARG A 119 -3.30 -26.96 12.10
N HIS A 120 -3.79 -25.91 12.74
CA HIS A 120 -3.32 -25.49 14.05
C HIS A 120 -4.50 -25.47 15.02
N SER A 121 -4.25 -25.88 16.26
CA SER A 121 -5.22 -25.82 17.36
C SER A 121 -4.59 -25.03 18.49
N VAL A 122 -5.28 -23.99 18.95
CA VAL A 122 -4.86 -23.14 20.06
C VAL A 122 -5.86 -23.31 21.19
N PRO A 123 -5.47 -23.83 22.36
CA PRO A 123 -6.40 -23.98 23.47
C PRO A 123 -6.88 -22.61 23.99
N LEU A 124 -8.17 -22.50 24.32
CA LEU A 124 -8.79 -21.28 24.83
C LEU A 124 -8.21 -20.84 26.18
N SER A 125 -7.73 -21.80 26.98
CA SER A 125 -6.98 -21.51 28.21
C SER A 125 -5.75 -20.64 27.96
N GLY A 126 -5.12 -20.76 26.79
CA GLY A 126 -3.99 -19.92 26.42
C GLY A 126 -4.34 -18.45 26.19
N PHE A 127 -5.60 -18.16 25.87
CA PHE A 127 -6.09 -16.77 25.78
C PHE A 127 -6.48 -16.19 27.14
N LYS A 128 -6.75 -17.03 28.16
CA LYS A 128 -7.00 -16.58 29.54
C LYS A 128 -5.71 -16.11 30.22
N ASN A 129 -4.62 -16.84 30.02
CA ASN A 129 -3.28 -16.48 30.52
C ASN A 129 -2.34 -16.16 29.37
N ILE A 130 -2.52 -14.99 28.73
CA ILE A 130 -1.73 -14.59 27.57
C ILE A 130 -0.22 -14.62 27.86
N LYS A 131 0.19 -14.28 29.08
CA LYS A 131 1.60 -14.28 29.49
C LYS A 131 2.23 -15.68 29.44
N GLU A 132 1.51 -16.70 29.91
CA GLU A 132 1.99 -18.09 29.90
C GLU A 132 1.97 -18.68 28.49
N SER A 133 0.99 -18.28 27.66
CA SER A 133 0.80 -18.77 26.29
C SER A 133 1.26 -17.80 25.21
N LYS A 134 2.20 -16.91 25.55
CA LYS A 134 2.66 -15.80 24.71
C LYS A 134 3.02 -16.22 23.30
N ARG A 135 3.80 -17.31 23.15
CA ARG A 135 4.27 -17.83 21.87
C ARG A 135 3.12 -18.29 20.96
N ILE A 136 2.03 -18.77 21.55
CA ILE A 136 0.86 -19.28 20.84
C ILE A 136 -0.02 -18.11 20.40
N VAL A 137 -0.31 -17.19 21.32
CA VAL A 137 -1.11 -15.98 21.04
C VAL A 137 -0.41 -15.11 20.00
N SER A 138 0.90 -14.91 20.11
CA SER A 138 1.68 -14.15 19.12
C SER A 138 1.66 -14.79 17.73
N GLY A 139 1.73 -16.13 17.67
CA GLY A 139 1.62 -16.89 16.42
C GLY A 139 0.26 -16.68 15.76
N PHE A 140 -0.81 -16.81 16.53
CA PHE A 140 -2.19 -16.56 16.08
C PHE A 140 -2.38 -15.12 15.58
N LEU A 141 -1.95 -14.12 16.36
CA LEU A 141 -2.05 -12.71 15.99
C LEU A 141 -1.20 -12.37 14.74
N SER A 142 -0.04 -12.99 14.60
CA SER A 142 0.81 -12.82 13.41
C SER A 142 0.12 -13.36 12.16
N VAL A 143 -0.51 -14.53 12.26
CA VAL A 143 -1.32 -15.13 11.18
C VAL A 143 -2.47 -14.20 10.80
N LEU A 144 -3.19 -13.66 11.79
CA LEU A 144 -4.26 -12.69 11.56
C LEU A 144 -3.74 -11.43 10.84
N ALA A 145 -2.61 -10.88 11.31
CA ALA A 145 -2.00 -9.70 10.72
C ALA A 145 -1.59 -9.95 9.25
N VAL A 146 -1.01 -11.12 8.95
CA VAL A 146 -0.65 -11.53 7.58
C VAL A 146 -1.90 -11.64 6.69
N LEU A 147 -3.00 -12.18 7.22
CA LEU A 147 -4.27 -12.28 6.49
C LEU A 147 -4.88 -10.91 6.16
N MET A 148 -4.64 -9.90 6.99
CA MET A 148 -5.09 -8.52 6.76
C MET A 148 -4.21 -7.75 5.76
N LEU A 149 -2.99 -8.21 5.46
CA LEU A 149 -2.04 -7.49 4.58
C LEU A 149 -2.61 -7.17 3.19
N PRO A 150 -3.30 -8.08 2.47
CA PRO A 150 -3.86 -7.77 1.15
C PRO A 150 -4.88 -6.63 1.20
N SER A 151 -5.75 -6.61 2.22
CA SER A 151 -6.74 -5.55 2.42
C SER A 151 -6.06 -4.21 2.72
N VAL A 152 -5.08 -4.21 3.62
CA VAL A 152 -4.28 -3.01 3.94
C VAL A 152 -3.53 -2.52 2.69
N PHE A 153 -2.98 -3.43 1.90
CA PHE A 153 -2.28 -3.11 0.65
C PHE A 153 -3.19 -2.41 -0.37
N ILE A 154 -4.41 -2.90 -0.57
CA ILE A 154 -5.40 -2.28 -1.48
C ILE A 154 -5.78 -0.88 -0.97
N LEU A 155 -6.07 -0.74 0.33
CA LEU A 155 -6.42 0.56 0.93
C LEU A 155 -5.28 1.57 0.77
N LEU A 156 -4.03 1.15 1.05
CA LEU A 156 -2.86 1.99 0.84
C LEU A 156 -2.68 2.35 -0.64
N TYR A 157 -2.85 1.39 -1.55
CA TYR A 157 -2.75 1.66 -2.99
C TYR A 157 -3.73 2.76 -3.43
N ILE A 158 -5.00 2.66 -3.04
CA ILE A 158 -6.03 3.67 -3.35
C ILE A 158 -5.64 5.03 -2.75
N LYS A 159 -5.22 5.04 -1.47
CA LYS A 159 -4.79 6.26 -0.77
C LYS A 159 -3.64 6.97 -1.48
N PHE A 160 -2.61 6.23 -1.87
CA PHE A 160 -1.46 6.78 -2.60
C PHE A 160 -1.83 7.18 -4.03
N TRP A 161 -2.72 6.45 -4.70
CA TRP A 161 -3.21 6.80 -6.03
C TRP A 161 -3.90 8.17 -6.01
N ILE A 162 -4.82 8.38 -5.06
CA ILE A 162 -5.50 9.67 -4.87
C ILE A 162 -4.50 10.78 -4.55
N LYS A 163 -3.55 10.52 -3.64
CA LYS A 163 -2.48 11.48 -3.28
C LYS A 163 -1.71 11.96 -4.52
N TYR A 164 -1.14 11.03 -5.30
CA TYR A 164 -0.31 11.40 -6.45
C TYR A 164 -1.13 12.00 -7.58
N PHE A 165 -2.36 11.53 -7.81
CA PHE A 165 -3.26 12.13 -8.78
C PHE A 165 -3.53 13.61 -8.46
N LEU A 166 -3.83 13.93 -7.20
CA LEU A 166 -4.09 15.31 -6.78
C LEU A 166 -2.83 16.18 -6.89
N ILE A 167 -1.66 15.68 -6.49
CA ILE A 167 -0.39 16.41 -6.64
C ILE A 167 -0.10 16.72 -8.10
N VAL A 168 -0.22 15.72 -8.98
CA VAL A 168 -0.05 15.89 -10.43
C VAL A 168 -1.03 16.91 -10.97
N PHE A 169 -2.31 16.84 -10.56
CA PHE A 169 -3.34 17.78 -10.99
C PHE A 169 -3.03 19.21 -10.56
N PHE A 170 -2.72 19.46 -9.28
CA PHE A 170 -2.43 20.79 -8.76
C PHE A 170 -1.16 21.39 -9.36
N VAL A 171 -0.06 20.61 -9.44
CA VAL A 171 1.18 21.11 -10.04
C VAL A 171 1.00 21.40 -11.53
N SER A 172 0.22 20.58 -12.25
CA SER A 172 -0.11 20.85 -13.65
C SER A 172 -0.92 22.14 -13.80
N LEU A 173 -1.87 22.40 -12.89
CA LEU A 173 -2.68 23.62 -12.90
C LEU A 173 -1.82 24.86 -12.65
N VAL A 174 -0.96 24.84 -11.62
CA VAL A 174 -0.06 25.97 -11.30
C VAL A 174 0.90 26.23 -12.46
N LEU A 175 1.56 25.19 -12.99
CA LEU A 175 2.49 25.35 -14.11
C LEU A 175 1.77 25.82 -15.37
N PHE A 176 0.56 25.34 -15.65
CA PHE A 176 -0.23 25.82 -16.78
C PHE A 176 -0.49 27.32 -16.68
N ILE A 177 -0.93 27.83 -15.52
CA ILE A 177 -1.16 29.26 -15.30
C ILE A 177 0.15 30.05 -15.45
N LEU A 178 1.23 29.61 -14.79
CA LEU A 178 2.54 30.28 -14.86
C LEU A 178 3.05 30.37 -16.29
N PHE A 179 2.91 29.29 -17.08
CA PHE A 179 3.41 29.27 -18.44
C PHE A 179 2.50 29.95 -19.46
N GLU A 180 1.20 30.05 -19.20
CA GLU A 180 0.29 30.85 -20.03
C GLU A 180 0.68 32.32 -20.03
N LEU A 181 1.27 32.81 -18.92
CA LEU A 181 1.85 34.15 -18.80
C LEU A 181 3.19 34.30 -19.54
N THR A 182 3.79 33.21 -20.02
CA THR A 182 5.07 33.21 -20.75
C THR A 182 4.89 32.99 -22.25
N ARG A 183 5.98 33.11 -23.03
CA ARG A 183 5.98 32.80 -24.47
C ARG A 183 5.84 31.30 -24.79
N TRP A 184 5.82 30.43 -23.78
CA TRP A 184 5.80 28.97 -23.94
C TRP A 184 4.41 28.38 -23.79
N ARG A 185 3.47 28.73 -24.66
CA ARG A 185 2.09 28.23 -24.56
C ARG A 185 2.00 26.73 -24.87
N LEU A 186 1.69 25.92 -23.85
CA LEU A 186 1.32 24.51 -23.99
C LEU A 186 -0.13 24.32 -23.53
N LYS A 187 -0.85 23.40 -24.19
CA LYS A 187 -2.21 23.05 -23.75
C LYS A 187 -2.15 22.37 -22.38
N PHE A 188 -3.11 22.62 -21.49
CA PHE A 188 -3.19 21.96 -20.18
C PHE A 188 -3.00 20.43 -20.25
N ARG A 189 -3.61 19.79 -21.26
CA ARG A 189 -3.42 18.36 -21.55
C ARG A 189 -1.94 17.93 -21.65
N GLN A 190 -1.12 18.74 -22.33
CA GLN A 190 0.29 18.47 -22.51
C GLN A 190 1.04 18.60 -21.19
N VAL A 191 0.75 19.65 -20.41
CA VAL A 191 1.35 19.87 -19.08
C VAL A 191 0.98 18.73 -18.14
N PHE A 192 -0.30 18.33 -18.12
CA PHE A 192 -0.79 17.22 -17.30
C PHE A 192 -0.12 15.90 -17.66
N ASN A 193 0.01 15.57 -18.95
CA ASN A 193 0.72 14.37 -19.37
C ASN A 193 2.20 14.39 -18.92
N ILE A 194 2.90 15.52 -19.09
CA ILE A 194 4.29 15.68 -18.64
C ILE A 194 4.40 15.42 -17.12
N ALA A 195 3.48 15.99 -16.33
CA ALA A 195 3.42 15.78 -14.89
C ALA A 195 3.13 14.31 -14.52
N CYS A 196 2.20 13.65 -15.21
CA CYS A 196 1.93 12.21 -15.01
C CYS A 196 3.17 11.32 -15.27
N HIS A 197 4.07 11.69 -16.17
CA HIS A 197 5.28 10.90 -16.44
C HIS A 197 6.41 11.20 -15.46
N THR A 198 6.56 12.46 -15.04
CA THR A 198 7.62 12.89 -14.09
C THR A 198 7.34 12.47 -12.65
N VAL A 199 6.07 12.23 -12.29
CA VAL A 199 5.69 11.72 -10.97
C VAL A 199 6.34 10.37 -10.64
N LEU A 200 6.84 9.64 -11.66
CA LEU A 200 7.67 8.44 -11.51
C LEU A 200 8.77 8.63 -10.46
N VAL A 201 9.49 9.75 -10.52
CA VAL A 201 10.60 10.04 -9.59
C VAL A 201 10.09 10.11 -8.16
N MET A 202 8.96 10.79 -7.96
CA MET A 202 8.32 10.95 -6.66
C MET A 202 7.79 9.61 -6.12
N VAL A 203 7.08 8.84 -6.96
CA VAL A 203 6.48 7.55 -6.60
C VAL A 203 7.56 6.55 -6.20
N VAL A 204 8.60 6.40 -7.02
CA VAL A 204 9.69 5.46 -6.74
C VAL A 204 10.41 5.88 -5.46
N LEU A 205 10.76 7.16 -5.34
CA LEU A 205 11.50 7.65 -4.17
C LEU A 205 10.71 7.49 -2.88
N GLU A 206 9.41 7.78 -2.85
CA GLU A 206 8.61 7.69 -1.63
C GLU A 206 8.16 6.25 -1.30
N VAL A 207 7.62 5.52 -2.28
CA VAL A 207 6.98 4.21 -2.06
C VAL A 207 8.04 3.13 -1.85
N VAL A 208 9.07 3.09 -2.71
CA VAL A 208 10.13 2.06 -2.62
C VAL A 208 11.03 2.30 -1.40
N SER A 209 11.10 3.53 -0.90
CA SER A 209 11.91 3.86 0.27
C SER A 209 11.17 3.75 1.60
N ALA A 210 9.84 3.64 1.59
CA ALA A 210 9.05 3.45 2.81
C ALA A 210 9.53 2.27 3.69
N PRO A 211 9.95 1.11 3.14
CA PRO A 211 10.54 0.02 3.92
C PRO A 211 11.80 0.43 4.70
N PHE A 212 12.62 1.34 4.18
CA PHE A 212 13.86 1.78 4.83
C PHE A 212 13.65 2.96 5.79
N GLY A 213 12.46 3.55 5.79
CA GLY A 213 12.12 4.75 6.54
C GLY A 213 12.29 6.02 5.71
N THR A 214 11.47 7.02 6.00
CA THR A 214 11.32 8.23 5.17
C THR A 214 11.92 9.49 5.80
N ARG A 215 12.72 9.35 6.86
CA ARG A 215 13.27 10.50 7.62
C ARG A 215 14.09 11.44 6.74
N TYR A 216 14.80 10.91 5.75
CA TYR A 216 15.66 11.68 4.85
C TYR A 216 14.89 12.52 3.81
N LEU A 217 13.57 12.30 3.64
CA LEU A 217 12.77 12.98 2.64
C LEU A 217 12.21 14.35 3.12
N PHE A 218 12.36 14.68 4.40
CA PHE A 218 11.82 15.88 5.05
C PHE A 218 10.30 16.07 4.85
N PRO A 219 9.45 15.68 5.83
CA PRO A 219 8.00 15.85 5.71
C PRO A 219 7.65 17.34 5.64
N PHE A 220 7.01 17.75 4.55
CA PHE A 220 6.64 19.15 4.31
C PHE A 220 5.18 19.43 4.70
N LEU A 221 4.26 18.57 4.25
CA LEU A 221 2.82 18.73 4.45
C LEU A 221 2.17 17.36 4.71
N LYS A 222 1.17 17.31 5.59
CA LYS A 222 0.29 16.13 5.71
C LYS A 222 -0.93 16.32 4.81
N PHE A 223 -1.13 15.42 3.86
CA PHE A 223 -2.26 15.44 2.94
C PHE A 223 -2.97 14.09 2.95
N LEU A 224 -4.27 14.06 3.26
CA LEU A 224 -5.07 12.83 3.45
C LEU A 224 -4.41 11.83 4.42
N GLY A 225 -3.73 12.32 5.45
CA GLY A 225 -2.99 11.48 6.39
C GLY A 225 -1.77 10.76 5.79
N VAL A 226 -1.22 11.25 4.67
CA VAL A 226 0.10 10.84 4.13
C VAL A 226 1.00 12.07 4.08
N ASN A 227 2.26 11.92 4.50
CA ASN A 227 3.24 13.00 4.36
C ASN A 227 3.58 13.20 2.87
N VAL A 228 3.50 14.43 2.40
CA VAL A 228 4.16 14.93 1.19
C VAL A 228 5.53 15.41 1.60
N TYR A 229 6.56 14.95 0.89
CA TYR A 229 7.94 15.21 1.26
C TYR A 229 8.54 16.31 0.38
N ALA A 230 9.33 17.19 0.98
CA ALA A 230 9.92 18.33 0.27
C ALA A 230 10.87 17.87 -0.85
N VAL A 231 11.72 16.88 -0.56
CA VAL A 231 12.75 16.39 -1.49
C VAL A 231 12.12 15.78 -2.73
N SER A 232 11.11 14.93 -2.56
CA SER A 232 10.42 14.26 -3.66
C SER A 232 9.62 15.26 -4.51
N LEU A 233 8.97 16.24 -3.87
CA LEU A 233 8.21 17.30 -4.55
C LEU A 233 9.13 18.25 -5.35
N ALA A 234 10.29 18.59 -4.79
CA ALA A 234 11.29 19.42 -5.47
C ALA A 234 11.83 18.72 -6.71
N LEU A 235 12.25 17.44 -6.59
CA LEU A 235 12.70 16.64 -7.74
C LEU A 235 11.61 16.53 -8.80
N PHE A 236 10.38 16.21 -8.40
CA PHE A 236 9.24 16.16 -9.32
C PHE A 236 9.05 17.49 -10.07
N SER A 237 9.11 18.61 -9.37
CA SER A 237 8.95 19.94 -9.96
C SER A 237 10.07 20.26 -10.96
N VAL A 238 11.33 19.97 -10.60
CA VAL A 238 12.50 20.16 -11.48
C VAL A 238 12.36 19.34 -12.76
N PHE A 239 12.00 18.05 -12.65
CA PHE A 239 11.80 17.19 -13.82
C PHE A 239 10.63 17.65 -14.69
N THR A 240 9.54 18.15 -14.08
CA THR A 240 8.38 18.69 -14.81
C THR A 240 8.74 19.95 -15.59
N VAL A 241 9.44 20.90 -14.96
CA VAL A 241 9.91 22.13 -15.61
C VAL A 241 10.92 21.80 -16.72
N ALA A 242 11.86 20.88 -16.49
CA ALA A 242 12.80 20.44 -17.52
C ALA A 242 12.05 19.83 -18.72
N GLY A 243 11.16 18.86 -18.49
CA GLY A 243 10.35 18.24 -19.54
C GLY A 243 9.59 19.28 -20.37
N PHE A 244 9.06 20.31 -19.71
CA PHE A 244 8.40 21.44 -20.36
C PHE A 244 9.34 22.28 -21.23
N VAL A 245 10.52 22.68 -20.72
CA VAL A 245 11.51 23.46 -21.47
C VAL A 245 11.95 22.72 -22.74
N PHE A 246 12.24 21.42 -22.64
CA PHE A 246 12.66 20.61 -23.78
C PHE A 246 11.60 20.47 -24.88
N VAL A 247 10.31 20.46 -24.52
CA VAL A 247 9.22 20.46 -25.50
C VAL A 247 9.19 21.75 -26.31
N ASN A 248 9.55 22.89 -25.70
CA ASN A 248 9.50 24.20 -26.34
C ASN A 248 10.75 24.53 -27.17
N VAL A 249 11.95 24.11 -26.76
CA VAL A 249 13.19 24.36 -27.52
C VAL A 249 13.12 23.77 -28.95
N LYS A 250 12.51 22.59 -29.10
CA LYS A 250 12.35 21.93 -30.41
C LYS A 250 11.26 22.51 -31.31
N LYS A 251 10.45 23.47 -30.86
CA LYS A 251 9.46 24.15 -31.72
C LYS A 251 10.05 25.35 -32.47
N LYS A 252 11.22 25.85 -32.04
CA LYS A 252 11.90 27.01 -32.63
C LYS A 252 12.89 26.64 -33.75
N LYS A 253 13.06 25.35 -34.02
CA LYS A 253 13.79 24.82 -35.18
C LYS A 253 12.76 24.25 -36.14
#